data_AF-A0A3D0USM0-F1
#
_entry.id   AF-A0A3D0USM0-F1
#
_cell.length_a   1.000
_cell.length_b   1.000
_cell.length_c   1.000
_cell.angle_alpha   90.00
_cell.angle_beta   90.00
_cell.angle_gamma   90.00
#
_symmetry.space_group_name_H-M   'P 1'
#
loop_
_entity.id
_entity.type
_entity.pdbx_description
1 polymer ?
#
loop_
_entity_poly.entity_id
_entity_poly.type
_entity_poly.pdbx_seq_one_letter_code
_entity_poly.pdbx_strand_id
1 'polypeptide(L)'
;MLGQPAIALFLEQGAFTETSTRLVYGILIFFSVRVISEASLEILARLFYAQHDTRTPMFVALGWLVTNIALAYLFIGILDVRGLALASTIAFTLQSLVLYILNRRRLGYL
;
A
#
# COMPACT_ATOMS: atom_id res chain seq x y z
N MET A 1 -2.89 -2.48 19.81
CA MET A 1 -3.30 -3.32 20.97
C MET A 1 -4.71 -3.91 20.82
N LEU A 2 -5.67 -3.25 20.14
CA LEU A 2 -7.02 -3.82 19.89
C LEU A 2 -7.15 -4.74 18.66
N GLY A 3 -6.16 -4.76 17.76
CA GLY A 3 -6.30 -5.48 16.48
C GLY A 3 -6.37 -7.00 16.63
N GLN A 4 -5.51 -7.60 17.45
CA GLN A 4 -5.51 -9.06 17.66
C GLN A 4 -6.83 -9.58 18.28
N PRO A 5 -7.38 -8.99 19.37
CA PRO A 5 -8.66 -9.45 19.90
C PRO A 5 -9.84 -9.18 18.95
N ALA A 6 -9.79 -8.13 18.12
CA ALA A 6 -10.81 -7.91 17.09
C ALA A 6 -10.78 -9.00 16.01
N ILE A 7 -9.58 -9.33 15.49
CA ILE A 7 -9.42 -10.40 14.47
C ILE A 7 -9.88 -11.73 15.04
N ALA A 8 -9.49 -12.07 16.28
CA ALA A 8 -9.93 -13.29 16.95
C ALA A 8 -11.47 -13.36 17.01
N LEU A 9 -12.11 -12.30 17.50
CA LEU A 9 -13.56 -12.27 17.68
C LEU A 9 -14.36 -12.38 16.37
N PHE A 10 -13.84 -11.82 15.28
CA PHE A 10 -14.52 -11.86 13.96
C PHE A 10 -14.14 -13.08 13.11
N LEU A 11 -12.92 -13.59 13.23
CA LEU A 11 -12.35 -14.57 12.29
C LEU A 11 -12.04 -15.93 12.92
N GLU A 12 -11.85 -16.07 14.24
CA GLU A 12 -11.65 -17.38 14.91
C GLU A 12 -12.95 -18.18 14.96
N GLN A 13 -13.38 -18.70 13.81
CA GLN A 13 -14.49 -19.63 13.68
C GLN A 13 -14.07 -20.81 12.80
N GLY A 14 -14.41 -22.03 13.21
CA GLY A 14 -14.13 -23.25 12.45
C GLY A 14 -12.63 -23.52 12.27
N ALA A 15 -12.13 -23.41 11.04
CA ALA A 15 -10.75 -23.73 10.66
C ALA A 15 -9.73 -22.60 10.95
N PHE A 16 -10.19 -21.45 11.47
CA PHE A 16 -9.32 -20.32 11.75
C PHE A 16 -8.77 -20.41 13.18
N THR A 17 -7.50 -20.76 13.30
CA THR A 17 -6.80 -20.92 14.59
C THR A 17 -6.05 -19.64 14.99
N GLU A 18 -5.63 -19.52 16.25
CA GLU A 18 -4.78 -18.43 16.74
C GLU A 18 -3.54 -18.14 15.87
N THR A 19 -2.98 -19.16 15.23
CA THR A 19 -1.84 -19.01 14.31
C THR A 19 -2.21 -18.14 13.10
N SER A 20 -3.41 -18.34 12.54
CA SER A 20 -3.96 -17.54 11.45
C SER A 20 -4.27 -16.10 11.93
N THR A 21 -4.78 -15.94 13.14
CA THR A 21 -5.00 -14.63 13.77
C THR A 21 -3.69 -13.82 13.88
N ARG A 22 -2.58 -14.44 14.31
CA ARG A 22 -1.26 -13.78 14.38
C ARG A 22 -0.68 -13.47 13.00
N LEU A 23 -0.95 -14.30 11.98
CA LEU A 23 -0.55 -14.02 10.61
C LEU A 23 -1.28 -12.79 10.07
N VAL A 24 -2.61 -12.77 10.17
CA VAL A 24 -3.46 -11.66 9.72
C VAL A 24 -3.17 -10.37 10.47
N TYR A 25 -2.92 -10.44 11.78
CA TYR A 25 -2.53 -9.27 12.56
C TYR A 25 -1.25 -8.61 12.04
N GLY A 26 -0.24 -9.41 11.67
CA GLY A 26 0.99 -8.90 11.06
C GLY A 26 0.74 -8.18 9.72
N ILE A 27 -0.14 -8.72 8.89
CA ILE A 27 -0.56 -8.11 7.61
C ILE A 27 -1.30 -6.79 7.86
N LEU A 28 -2.20 -6.76 8.84
CA LEU A 28 -2.98 -5.57 9.19
C LEU A 28 -2.12 -4.39 9.67
N ILE A 29 -1.01 -4.66 10.36
CA ILE A 29 -0.06 -3.60 10.73
C ILE A 29 0.50 -2.93 9.47
N PHE A 30 0.95 -3.72 8.49
CA PHE A 30 1.48 -3.18 7.23
C PHE A 30 0.42 -2.45 6.41
N PHE A 31 -0.82 -2.96 6.41
CA PHE A 31 -1.92 -2.31 5.72
C PHE A 31 -2.32 -0.99 6.38
N SER A 32 -2.25 -0.88 7.71
CA SER A 32 -2.54 0.38 8.41
C SER A 32 -1.65 1.52 7.92
N VAL A 33 -0.37 1.25 7.66
CA VAL A 33 0.57 2.23 7.06
C VAL A 33 0.21 2.51 5.61
N ARG A 34 -0.12 1.46 4.84
CA ARG A 34 -0.46 1.56 3.41
C ARG A 34 -1.65 2.48 3.17
N VAL A 35 -2.69 2.41 4.01
CA VAL A 35 -3.91 3.22 3.90
C VAL A 35 -3.61 4.72 3.88
N ILE A 36 -2.62 5.19 4.64
CA ILE A 36 -2.23 6.60 4.67
C ILE A 36 -1.65 7.03 3.31
N SER A 37 -0.79 6.18 2.73
CA SER A 37 -0.21 6.42 1.41
C SER A 37 -1.28 6.40 0.33
N GLU A 38 -2.21 5.45 0.40
CA GLU A 38 -3.31 5.27 -0.56
C GLU A 38 -4.29 6.46 -0.55
N ALA A 39 -4.70 6.92 0.63
CA ALA A 39 -5.53 8.12 0.78
C ALA A 39 -4.85 9.38 0.22
N SER A 40 -3.54 9.53 0.48
CA SER A 40 -2.76 10.65 -0.08
C SER A 40 -2.69 10.59 -1.61
N LEU A 41 -2.58 9.39 -2.17
CA LEU A 41 -2.50 9.13 -3.60
C LEU A 41 -3.78 9.55 -4.33
N GLU A 42 -4.94 9.26 -3.75
CA GLU A 42 -6.23 9.71 -4.33
C GLU A 42 -6.30 11.22 -4.45
N ILE A 43 -5.88 11.96 -3.41
CA ILE A 43 -5.90 13.42 -3.40
C ILE A 43 -4.92 13.97 -4.45
N LEU A 44 -3.70 13.41 -4.49
CA LEU A 44 -2.67 13.83 -5.46
C LEU A 44 -3.10 13.56 -6.90
N ALA A 45 -3.70 12.39 -7.18
CA ALA A 45 -4.18 12.03 -8.51
C ALA A 45 -5.28 12.99 -8.99
N ARG A 46 -6.21 13.39 -8.11
CA ARG A 46 -7.26 14.38 -8.43
C ARG A 46 -6.67 15.74 -8.83
N LEU A 47 -5.54 16.14 -8.25
CA LEU A 47 -4.85 17.37 -8.65
C LEU A 47 -4.33 17.33 -10.09
N PHE A 48 -3.78 16.18 -10.52
CA PHE A 48 -3.36 15.96 -11.91
C PHE A 48 -4.54 15.93 -12.88
N TYR A 49 -5.65 15.32 -12.48
CA TYR A 49 -6.88 15.31 -13.27
C TYR A 49 -7.47 16.71 -13.46
N ALA A 50 -7.43 17.56 -12.43
CA ALA A 50 -7.86 18.96 -12.52
C ALA A 50 -7.00 19.78 -13.50
N GLN A 51 -5.74 19.39 -13.70
CA GLN A 51 -4.82 19.99 -14.68
C GLN A 51 -4.93 19.35 -16.08
N HIS A 52 -5.93 18.50 -16.32
CA HIS A 52 -6.10 17.71 -17.55
C HIS A 52 -4.91 16.78 -17.88
N ASP A 53 -4.06 16.45 -16.89
CA ASP A 53 -2.96 15.49 -17.06
C ASP A 53 -3.33 14.14 -16.42
N THR A 54 -3.82 13.22 -17.24
CA THR A 54 -4.10 11.83 -16.81
C THR A 54 -2.92 10.89 -17.03
N ARG A 55 -1.91 11.32 -17.80
CA ARG A 55 -0.78 10.46 -18.20
C ARG A 55 0.20 10.29 -17.07
N THR A 56 0.52 11.38 -16.38
CA THR A 56 1.45 11.36 -15.24
C THR A 56 1.05 10.35 -14.15
N PRO A 57 -0.17 10.38 -13.58
CA PRO A 57 -0.57 9.39 -12.57
C PRO A 57 -0.61 7.96 -13.11
N MET A 58 -0.95 7.77 -14.39
CA MET A 58 -0.94 6.45 -15.03
C MET A 58 0.49 5.85 -15.11
N PHE A 59 1.48 6.62 -15.55
CA PHE A 59 2.87 6.14 -15.61
C PHE A 59 3.45 5.85 -14.22
N VAL A 60 3.10 6.67 -13.23
CA VAL A 60 3.52 6.43 -11.84
C VAL A 60 2.87 5.15 -11.27
N ALA A 61 1.60 4.88 -11.62
CA ALA A 61 0.93 3.62 -11.29
C ALA A 61 1.53 2.39 -11.98
N LEU A 62 1.98 2.53 -13.23
CA LEU A 62 2.75 1.48 -13.91
C LEU A 62 4.07 1.20 -13.19
N GLY A 63 4.81 2.24 -12.79
CA GLY A 63 6.03 2.09 -12.00
C GLY A 63 5.79 1.40 -10.65
N TRP A 64 4.67 1.75 -9.98
CA TRP A 64 4.21 1.06 -8.78
C TRP A 64 3.96 -0.42 -9.02
N LEU A 65 3.24 -0.78 -10.08
CA LEU A 65 2.90 -2.16 -10.40
C LEU A 65 4.18 -3.00 -10.58
N VAL A 66 5.14 -2.49 -11.35
CA VAL A 66 6.43 -3.16 -11.59
C VAL A 66 7.20 -3.32 -10.28
N THR A 67 7.27 -2.26 -9.46
CA THR A 67 7.98 -2.28 -8.17
C THR A 67 7.33 -3.25 -7.19
N ASN A 68 5.99 -3.28 -7.13
CA ASN A 68 5.23 -4.18 -6.28
C ASN A 68 5.47 -5.63 -6.67
N ILE A 69 5.37 -5.97 -7.96
CA ILE A 69 5.63 -7.34 -8.45
C ILE A 69 7.07 -7.76 -8.15
N ALA A 70 8.05 -6.90 -8.41
CA ALA A 70 9.45 -7.20 -8.12
C ALA A 70 9.71 -7.46 -6.62
N LEU A 71 9.17 -6.61 -5.75
CA LEU A 71 9.26 -6.78 -4.29
C LEU A 71 8.49 -8.01 -3.81
N ALA A 72 7.33 -8.30 -4.42
CA ALA A 72 6.52 -9.46 -4.08
C ALA A 72 7.28 -10.77 -4.35
N TYR A 73 7.91 -10.89 -5.53
CA TYR A 73 8.76 -12.04 -5.85
C TYR A 73 9.98 -12.15 -4.93
N LEU A 74 10.54 -11.02 -4.48
CA LEU A 74 11.67 -11.02 -3.55
C LEU A 74 11.26 -11.45 -2.13
N PHE A 75 10.11 -10.98 -1.65
CA PHE A 75 9.69 -11.19 -0.25
C PHE A 75 8.89 -12.47 -0.03
N ILE A 76 8.27 -13.05 -1.06
CA ILE A 76 7.45 -14.26 -0.91
C ILE A 76 8.27 -15.44 -0.37
N GLY A 77 9.55 -15.55 -0.73
CA GLY A 77 10.44 -16.60 -0.25
C GLY A 77 10.89 -16.45 1.22
N ILE A 78 10.83 -15.25 1.79
CA ILE A 78 11.37 -14.95 3.13
C ILE A 78 10.24 -14.87 4.18
N LEU A 79 9.11 -14.25 3.82
CA LEU A 79 8.03 -13.88 4.74
C LEU A 79 6.65 -14.45 4.36
N ASP A 80 6.58 -15.29 3.33
CA ASP A 80 5.35 -15.89 2.82
C ASP A 80 4.27 -14.80 2.59
N VAL A 81 3.05 -14.97 3.11
CA VAL A 81 1.94 -14.00 2.93
C VAL A 81 2.25 -12.61 3.52
N ARG A 82 3.06 -12.53 4.58
CA ARG A 82 3.45 -11.23 5.17
C ARG A 82 4.38 -10.44 4.24
N GLY A 83 5.15 -11.14 3.42
CA GLY A 83 6.03 -10.55 2.41
C GLY A 83 5.26 -9.77 1.34
N LEU A 84 4.11 -10.32 0.92
CA LEU A 84 3.22 -9.65 -0.03
C LEU A 84 2.64 -8.35 0.53
N ALA A 85 2.27 -8.36 1.82
CA ALA A 85 1.77 -7.17 2.49
C ALA A 85 2.83 -6.06 2.52
N LEU A 86 4.06 -6.41 2.94
CA LEU A 86 5.22 -5.52 2.95
C LEU A 86 5.54 -4.95 1.57
N ALA A 87 5.60 -5.79 0.54
CA ALA A 87 5.86 -5.39 -0.83
C ALA A 87 4.85 -4.34 -1.31
N SER A 88 3.55 -4.61 -1.08
CA SER A 88 2.49 -3.70 -1.48
C SER A 88 2.56 -2.36 -0.73
N THR A 89 2.88 -2.38 0.57
CA THR A 89 3.02 -1.16 1.37
C THR A 89 4.17 -0.30 0.88
N ILE A 90 5.36 -0.88 0.68
CA ILE A 90 6.54 -0.16 0.19
C ILE A 90 6.27 0.44 -1.20
N ALA A 91 5.67 -0.34 -2.10
CA ALA A 91 5.34 0.14 -3.43
C ALA A 91 4.39 1.33 -3.36
N PHE A 92 3.28 1.25 -2.61
CA PHE A 92 2.32 2.34 -2.49
C PHE A 92 2.93 3.60 -1.87
N THR A 93 3.77 3.45 -0.84
CA THR A 93 4.47 4.57 -0.24
C THR A 93 5.38 5.25 -1.26
N LEU A 94 6.17 4.50 -2.05
CA LEU A 94 6.98 5.05 -3.13
C LEU A 94 6.13 5.79 -4.18
N GLN A 95 5.00 5.20 -4.60
CA GLN A 95 4.09 5.80 -5.57
C GLN A 95 3.53 7.14 -5.09
N SER A 96 3.08 7.20 -3.83
CA SER A 96 2.58 8.44 -3.22
C SER A 96 3.67 9.51 -3.12
N LEU A 97 4.91 9.13 -2.78
CA LEU A 97 6.06 10.04 -2.70
C LEU A 97 6.42 10.62 -4.06
N VAL A 98 6.43 9.79 -5.11
CA VAL A 98 6.72 10.24 -6.48
C VAL A 98 5.67 11.25 -6.94
N LEU A 99 4.38 10.96 -6.75
CA LEU A 99 3.31 11.91 -7.09
C LEU A 99 3.40 13.20 -6.29
N TYR A 100 3.72 13.12 -4.99
CA TYR A 100 3.89 14.28 -4.14
C TYR A 100 5.03 15.18 -4.64
N ILE A 101 6.19 14.61 -4.98
CA ILE A 101 7.34 15.36 -5.51
C ILE A 101 7.02 15.99 -6.87
N LEU A 102 6.38 15.25 -7.78
CA LEU A 102 5.99 15.77 -9.09
C LEU A 102 5.01 16.94 -8.95
N ASN A 103 4.03 16.81 -8.06
CA ASN A 103 3.06 17.86 -7.80
C ASN A 103 3.72 19.10 -7.18
N ARG A 104 4.63 18.91 -6.21
CA ARG A 104 5.41 20.01 -5.61
C ARG A 104 6.27 20.74 -6.65
N ARG A 105 6.89 20.02 -7.58
CA ARG A 105 7.67 20.63 -8.68
C ARG A 105 6.79 21.42 -9.64
N ARG A 106 5.57 20.95 -9.94
CA ARG A 106 4.63 21.67 -10.81
C ARG A 106 4.10 22.94 -10.15
N LEU A 107 3.70 22.86 -8.87
CA LEU A 107 3.15 23.99 -8.13
C LEU A 107 4.21 25.02 -7.73
N GLY A 108 5.46 24.63 -7.50
CA GLY A 108 6.55 25.56 -7.20
C GLY A 108 7.06 26.37 -8.40
N TYR A 109 6.52 26.13 -9.60
CA TYR A 109 6.79 26.90 -10.82
C TYR A 109 5.67 27.90 -11.16
N LEU A 110 4.61 27.96 -10.36
CA LEU A 110 3.54 28.99 -10.41
C LEU A 110 3.85 30.10 -9.41
#